data_AF-A0A8S8XLU1-F1
#
_entry.id   AF-A0A8S8XLU1-F1
#
_cell.length_a   1.000
_cell.length_b   1.000
_cell.length_c   1.000
_cell.angle_alpha   90.00
_cell.angle_beta   90.00
_cell.angle_gamma   90.00
#
_symmetry.space_group_name_H-M   'P 1'
#
loop_
_entity.id
_entity.type
_entity.pdbx_description
1 polymer ?
#
loop_
_entity_poly.entity_id
_entity_poly.type
_entity_poly.pdbx_seq_one_letter_code
_entity_poly.pdbx_strand_id
1 'polypeptide(L)'
;MITLPLVVGFSMDHFMGESAPSIDIIGLGITMFLLTTLPVAVGMSIRAIKPSTAESIDRGVSLAAAVLFVIIVLAAIASEWDTLMDNIGTLGPSVVALNALMLTIGYQSAKLLNLEPSRATTVSIESGIQNATVGITVGGLILASPSGGLSTLSLPSGVYGVLMYIVIAPFLYYRISSSGDSENSDN
;
A
#
# COMPACT_ATOMS: atom_id res chain seq x y z
N MET A 1 2.42 13.08 -2.11
CA MET A 1 2.66 13.21 -3.56
C MET A 1 4.08 13.64 -3.91
N ILE A 2 4.74 14.51 -3.14
CA ILE A 2 6.12 14.95 -3.43
C ILE A 2 7.17 13.91 -2.98
N THR A 3 6.95 13.27 -1.83
CA THR A 3 7.90 12.32 -1.24
C THR A 3 8.11 11.07 -2.11
N LEU A 4 7.04 10.53 -2.69
CA LEU A 4 7.10 9.28 -3.45
C LEU A 4 8.01 9.37 -4.69
N PRO A 5 7.86 10.35 -5.61
CA PRO A 5 8.75 10.48 -6.76
C PRO A 5 10.21 10.68 -6.38
N LEU A 6 10.49 11.40 -5.30
CA LEU A 6 11.86 11.63 -4.80
C LEU A 6 12.47 10.34 -4.26
N VAL A 7 11.75 9.61 -3.42
CA VAL A 7 12.21 8.34 -2.84
C VAL A 7 12.41 7.29 -3.93
N VAL A 8 11.48 7.21 -4.88
CA VAL A 8 11.58 6.31 -6.03
C VAL A 8 12.76 6.67 -6.91
N GLY A 9 12.92 7.95 -7.28
CA GLY A 9 14.04 8.42 -8.10
C GLY A 9 15.40 8.07 -7.46
N PHE A 10 15.55 8.34 -6.16
CA PHE A 10 16.77 7.98 -5.41
C PHE A 10 16.97 6.47 -5.32
N SER A 11 15.90 5.70 -5.09
CA SER A 11 16.00 4.25 -4.99
C SER A 11 16.41 3.62 -6.32
N MET A 12 15.88 4.12 -7.43
CA MET A 12 16.19 3.60 -8.77
C MET A 12 17.64 3.91 -9.16
N ASP A 13 18.11 5.12 -8.88
CA ASP A 13 19.53 5.48 -9.05
C ASP A 13 20.45 4.60 -8.18
N HIS A 14 20.10 4.39 -6.91
CA HIS A 14 20.90 3.60 -5.98
C HIS A 14 20.95 2.09 -6.31
N PHE A 15 19.80 1.48 -6.63
CA PHE A 15 19.69 0.03 -6.79
C PHE A 15 19.91 -0.45 -8.23
N MET A 16 19.57 0.38 -9.24
CA MET A 16 19.77 0.02 -10.65
C MET A 16 21.01 0.67 -11.27
N GLY A 17 21.56 1.71 -10.64
CA GLY A 17 22.78 2.38 -11.12
C GLY A 17 22.67 2.81 -12.58
N GLU A 18 23.66 2.46 -13.39
CA GLU A 18 23.69 2.78 -14.83
C GLU A 18 22.55 2.12 -15.64
N SER A 19 21.90 1.08 -15.09
CA SER A 19 20.75 0.42 -15.72
C SER A 19 19.41 1.08 -15.36
N ALA A 20 19.42 2.13 -14.53
CA ALA A 20 18.20 2.84 -14.15
C ALA A 20 17.55 3.51 -15.37
N PRO A 21 16.23 3.32 -15.60
CA PRO A 21 15.52 4.10 -16.60
C PRO A 21 15.56 5.58 -16.23
N SER A 22 15.55 6.46 -17.24
CA SER A 22 15.43 7.89 -17.00
C SER A 22 14.05 8.20 -16.41
N ILE A 23 14.00 8.62 -15.15
CA ILE A 23 12.74 8.95 -14.45
C ILE A 23 12.55 10.47 -14.45
N ASP A 24 11.48 10.93 -15.09
CA ASP A 24 10.98 12.29 -14.89
C ASP A 24 10.26 12.39 -13.55
N ILE A 25 10.99 12.81 -12.50
CA ILE A 25 10.47 12.94 -11.13
C ILE A 25 9.28 13.90 -11.08
N ILE A 26 9.31 14.99 -11.86
CA ILE A 26 8.24 15.99 -11.87
C ILE A 26 7.02 15.43 -12.59
N GLY A 27 7.20 14.85 -13.78
CA GLY A 27 6.12 14.21 -14.52
C GLY A 27 5.47 13.05 -13.76
N LEU A 28 6.27 12.21 -13.10
CA LEU A 28 5.77 11.14 -12.23
C LEU A 28 4.97 11.71 -11.06
N GLY A 29 5.45 12.78 -10.42
CA GLY A 29 4.74 13.47 -9.34
C GLY A 29 3.40 14.06 -9.78
N ILE A 30 3.36 14.72 -10.94
CA ILE A 30 2.11 15.26 -11.50
C ILE A 30 1.14 14.13 -11.82
N THR A 31 1.61 13.05 -12.45
CA THR A 31 0.78 11.88 -12.79
C THR A 31 0.18 11.25 -11.53
N MET A 32 0.99 11.05 -10.49
CA MET A 32 0.54 10.53 -9.21
C MET A 32 -0.49 11.44 -8.53
N PHE A 33 -0.27 12.75 -8.57
CA PHE A 33 -1.21 13.72 -8.04
C PHE A 33 -2.56 13.64 -8.76
N LEU A 34 -2.54 13.60 -10.10
CA LEU A 34 -3.75 13.51 -10.91
C LEU A 34 -4.49 12.19 -10.73
N LEU A 35 -3.78 11.07 -10.55
CA LEU A 35 -4.41 9.76 -10.37
C LEU A 35 -4.97 9.52 -8.97
N THR A 36 -4.39 10.16 -7.95
CA THR A 36 -4.76 9.88 -6.55
C THR A 36 -5.48 11.05 -5.89
N THR A 37 -4.88 12.25 -5.95
CA THR A 37 -5.36 13.40 -5.20
C THR A 37 -6.60 14.01 -5.85
N LEU A 38 -6.63 14.07 -7.19
CA LEU A 38 -7.77 14.64 -7.91
C LEU A 38 -9.06 13.82 -7.70
N PRO A 39 -9.10 12.48 -7.87
CA PRO A 39 -10.32 11.71 -7.61
C PRO A 39 -10.79 11.80 -6.15
N VAL A 40 -9.85 11.80 -5.20
CA VAL A 40 -10.16 11.97 -3.77
C VAL A 40 -10.77 13.36 -3.52
N ALA A 41 -10.20 14.42 -4.08
CA ALA A 41 -10.73 15.78 -3.94
C ALA A 41 -12.14 15.90 -4.55
N VAL A 42 -12.38 15.27 -5.70
CA VAL A 42 -13.72 15.20 -6.32
C VAL A 42 -14.70 14.45 -5.41
N GLY A 43 -14.34 13.27 -4.91
CA GLY A 43 -15.17 12.49 -3.99
C GLY A 43 -15.51 13.25 -2.70
N MET A 44 -14.52 13.91 -2.10
CA MET A 44 -14.69 14.75 -0.91
C MET A 44 -15.59 15.97 -1.20
N SER A 45 -15.45 16.58 -2.38
CA SER A 45 -16.32 17.70 -2.80
C SER A 45 -17.77 17.25 -2.97
N ILE A 46 -18.00 16.09 -3.58
CA ILE A 46 -19.35 15.50 -3.70
C ILE A 46 -19.93 15.20 -2.32
N ARG A 47 -19.15 14.61 -1.41
CA ARG A 47 -19.56 14.35 -0.02
C ARG A 47 -19.95 15.64 0.70
N ALA A 48 -19.19 16.72 0.50
CA ALA A 48 -19.44 18.01 1.14
C ALA A 48 -20.69 18.72 0.60
N ILE A 49 -20.94 18.66 -0.72
CA ILE A 49 -22.04 19.40 -1.36
C ILE A 49 -23.35 18.59 -1.35
N LYS A 50 -23.28 17.27 -1.52
CA LYS A 50 -24.44 16.36 -1.62
C LYS A 50 -24.24 15.11 -0.75
N PRO A 51 -24.29 15.25 0.60
CA PRO A 51 -24.02 14.15 1.51
C PRO A 51 -24.97 12.96 1.32
N SER A 52 -26.26 13.21 1.10
CA SER A 52 -27.26 12.14 0.86
C SER A 52 -26.98 11.33 -0.41
N THR A 53 -26.53 11.98 -1.49
CA THR A 53 -26.10 11.29 -2.71
C THR A 53 -24.85 10.47 -2.43
N ALA A 54 -23.84 11.04 -1.77
CA ALA A 54 -22.61 10.35 -1.45
C ALA A 54 -22.85 9.11 -0.58
N GLU A 55 -23.72 9.20 0.44
CA GLU A 55 -24.13 8.06 1.27
C GLU A 55 -24.88 6.99 0.47
N SER A 56 -25.75 7.39 -0.46
CA SER A 56 -26.51 6.43 -1.28
C SER A 56 -25.64 5.59 -2.22
N ILE A 57 -24.53 6.14 -2.71
CA ILE A 57 -23.62 5.45 -3.65
C ILE A 57 -22.42 4.80 -2.95
N ASP A 58 -22.15 5.13 -1.68
CA ASP A 58 -20.98 4.73 -0.91
C ASP A 58 -20.71 3.22 -0.98
N ARG A 59 -21.74 2.41 -0.77
CA ARG A 59 -21.64 0.94 -0.82
C ARG A 59 -21.28 0.42 -2.20
N GLY A 60 -21.87 1.00 -3.25
CA GLY A 60 -21.61 0.60 -4.63
C GLY A 60 -20.20 0.96 -5.07
N VAL A 61 -19.75 2.18 -4.75
CA VAL A 61 -18.39 2.65 -5.05
C VAL A 61 -17.35 1.84 -4.27
N SER A 62 -17.59 1.58 -2.99
CA SER A 62 -16.68 0.78 -2.15
C SER A 62 -16.52 -0.64 -2.67
N LEU A 63 -17.62 -1.29 -3.08
CA LEU A 63 -17.55 -2.62 -3.68
C LEU A 63 -16.82 -2.60 -5.02
N ALA A 64 -17.12 -1.62 -5.88
CA ALA A 64 -16.43 -1.48 -7.17
C ALA A 64 -14.93 -1.26 -6.97
N ALA A 65 -14.53 -0.43 -6.01
CA ALA A 65 -13.13 -0.20 -5.65
C ALA A 65 -12.46 -1.48 -5.14
N ALA A 66 -13.11 -2.25 -4.27
CA ALA A 66 -12.59 -3.52 -3.76
C ALA A 66 -12.42 -4.56 -4.89
N VAL A 67 -13.41 -4.68 -5.79
CA VAL A 67 -13.33 -5.59 -6.94
C VAL A 67 -12.20 -5.16 -7.89
N LEU A 68 -12.11 -3.87 -8.21
CA LEU A 68 -11.05 -3.34 -9.05
C LEU A 68 -9.67 -3.55 -8.42
N PHE A 69 -9.55 -3.38 -7.10
CA PHE A 69 -8.32 -3.66 -6.37
C PHE A 69 -7.88 -5.11 -6.56
N VAL A 70 -8.78 -6.07 -6.34
CA VAL A 70 -8.50 -7.50 -6.54
C VAL A 70 -8.06 -7.77 -7.99
N ILE A 71 -8.76 -7.20 -8.98
CA ILE A 71 -8.41 -7.36 -10.40
C ILE A 71 -6.99 -6.83 -10.67
N ILE A 72 -6.64 -5.64 -10.18
CA ILE A 72 -5.32 -5.03 -10.39
C ILE A 72 -4.22 -5.88 -9.74
N VAL A 73 -4.44 -6.39 -8.53
CA VAL A 73 -3.48 -7.26 -7.83
C VAL A 73 -3.28 -8.58 -8.59
N LEU A 74 -4.37 -9.23 -9.01
CA LEU A 74 -4.29 -10.46 -9.79
C LEU A 74 -3.61 -10.21 -11.14
N ALA A 75 -3.90 -9.11 -11.82
CA ALA A 75 -3.25 -8.74 -13.07
C ALA A 75 -1.74 -8.49 -12.88
N ALA A 76 -1.32 -7.86 -11.77
CA ALA A 76 0.09 -7.61 -11.48
C ALA A 76 0.85 -8.92 -11.28
N ILE A 77 0.27 -9.86 -10.52
CA ILE A 77 0.85 -11.18 -10.26
C ILE A 77 0.85 -12.04 -11.53
N ALA A 78 -0.23 -12.04 -12.30
CA ALA A 78 -0.35 -12.83 -13.51
C ALA A 78 0.56 -12.35 -14.65
N SER A 79 0.79 -11.03 -14.76
CA SER A 79 1.70 -10.45 -15.78
C SER A 79 3.15 -10.89 -15.59
N GLU A 80 3.53 -11.21 -14.35
CA GLU A 80 4.91 -11.51 -13.94
C GLU A 80 4.98 -12.83 -13.15
N TRP A 81 4.14 -13.79 -13.55
CA TRP A 81 4.00 -15.05 -12.83
C TRP A 81 5.29 -15.88 -12.82
N ASP A 82 5.96 -15.99 -13.97
CA ASP A 82 7.22 -16.73 -14.07
C ASP A 82 8.29 -16.06 -13.21
N THR A 83 8.43 -14.73 -13.33
CA THR A 83 9.33 -13.92 -12.48
C THR A 83 9.04 -14.12 -11.00
N LEU A 84 7.76 -14.17 -10.61
CA LEU A 84 7.36 -14.44 -9.23
C LEU A 84 7.81 -15.84 -8.79
N MET A 85 7.51 -16.88 -9.57
CA MET A 85 7.86 -18.26 -9.21
C MET A 85 9.37 -18.45 -9.11
N ASP A 86 10.14 -17.86 -10.02
CA ASP A 86 11.61 -17.92 -10.02
C ASP A 86 12.22 -17.21 -8.79
N ASN A 87 11.54 -16.18 -8.27
CA ASN A 87 12.04 -15.35 -7.17
C ASN A 87 11.22 -15.48 -5.88
N ILE A 88 10.29 -16.42 -5.77
CA ILE A 88 9.38 -16.50 -4.62
C ILE A 88 10.13 -16.74 -3.30
N GLY A 89 11.25 -17.48 -3.37
CA GLY A 89 12.12 -17.78 -2.23
C GLY A 89 12.82 -16.56 -1.65
N THR A 90 12.97 -15.48 -2.41
CA THR A 90 13.56 -14.22 -1.97
C THR A 90 12.50 -13.14 -1.78
N LEU A 91 11.60 -12.95 -2.75
CA LEU A 91 10.58 -11.91 -2.75
C LEU A 91 9.57 -12.09 -1.62
N GLY A 92 9.03 -13.30 -1.45
CA GLY A 92 8.03 -13.60 -0.43
C GLY A 92 8.51 -13.28 1.00
N PRO A 93 9.63 -13.88 1.45
CA PRO A 93 10.22 -13.57 2.75
C PRO A 93 10.61 -12.09 2.90
N SER A 94 11.10 -11.44 1.84
CA SER A 94 11.47 -10.01 1.90
C SER A 94 10.26 -9.13 2.14
N VAL A 95 9.14 -9.40 1.47
CA VAL A 95 7.87 -8.67 1.66
C VAL A 95 7.30 -8.89 3.06
N VAL A 96 7.34 -10.12 3.57
CA VAL A 96 6.89 -10.45 4.94
C VAL A 96 7.77 -9.74 5.97
N ALA A 97 9.09 -9.78 5.79
CA ALA A 97 10.04 -9.09 6.67
C ALA A 97 9.81 -7.58 6.65
N LEU A 98 9.62 -6.99 5.47
CA LEU A 98 9.30 -5.57 5.33
C LEU A 98 8.00 -5.21 6.07
N ASN A 99 6.95 -6.01 5.91
CA ASN A 99 5.67 -5.75 6.59
C ASN A 99 5.81 -5.83 8.12
N ALA A 100 6.50 -6.85 8.64
CA ALA A 100 6.78 -6.98 10.07
C ALA A 100 7.64 -5.82 10.62
N LEU A 101 8.62 -5.36 9.84
CA LEU A 101 9.43 -4.18 10.17
C LEU A 101 8.56 -2.92 10.22
N MET A 102 7.67 -2.72 9.26
CA MET A 102 6.76 -1.58 9.24
C MET A 102 5.80 -1.57 10.44
N LEU A 103 5.24 -2.73 10.81
CA LEU A 103 4.44 -2.87 12.03
C LEU A 103 5.26 -2.49 13.27
N THR A 104 6.50 -2.98 13.36
CA THR A 104 7.39 -2.72 14.49
C THR A 104 7.75 -1.24 14.57
N ILE A 105 8.18 -0.63 13.47
CA ILE A 105 8.54 0.79 13.40
C ILE A 105 7.34 1.67 13.73
N GLY A 106 6.15 1.36 13.19
CA GLY A 106 4.93 2.10 13.48
C GLY A 106 4.54 2.04 14.96
N TYR A 107 4.62 0.85 15.58
CA TYR A 107 4.31 0.70 17.00
C TYR A 107 5.34 1.40 17.90
N GLN A 108 6.62 1.22 17.61
CA GLN A 108 7.70 1.78 18.42
C GLN A 108 7.78 3.29 18.28
N SER A 109 7.58 3.85 17.07
CA SER A 109 7.50 5.30 16.88
C SER A 109 6.34 5.91 17.66
N ALA A 110 5.17 5.28 17.67
CA ALA A 110 4.04 5.73 18.48
C ALA A 110 4.33 5.68 19.99
N LYS A 111 5.02 4.64 20.45
CA LYS A 111 5.47 4.55 21.85
C LYS A 111 6.50 5.61 22.23
N LEU A 112 7.45 5.94 21.34
CA LEU A 112 8.41 7.02 21.55
C LEU A 112 7.71 8.39 21.68
N LEU A 113 6.56 8.55 21.06
CA LEU A 113 5.69 9.72 21.17
C LEU A 113 4.72 9.65 22.36
N ASN A 114 4.84 8.63 23.24
CA ASN A 114 3.98 8.40 24.40
C ASN A 114 2.48 8.31 24.06
N LEU A 115 2.14 7.73 22.91
CA LEU A 115 0.75 7.46 22.56
C LEU A 115 0.18 6.28 23.38
N GLU A 116 -1.12 6.35 23.68
CA GLU A 116 -1.84 5.27 24.33
C GLU A 116 -1.78 3.96 23.52
N PRO A 117 -1.87 2.78 24.17
CA PRO A 117 -1.71 1.49 23.50
C PRO A 117 -2.65 1.25 22.31
N SER A 118 -3.88 1.77 22.38
CA SER A 118 -4.85 1.71 21.27
C SER A 118 -4.35 2.50 20.07
N ARG A 119 -3.95 3.76 20.28
CA ARG A 119 -3.42 4.64 19.22
C ARG A 119 -2.09 4.13 18.65
N ALA A 120 -1.22 3.55 19.47
CA ALA A 120 0.01 2.94 19.01
C ALA A 120 -0.25 1.72 18.10
N THR A 121 -1.29 0.94 18.40
CA THR A 121 -1.74 -0.17 17.55
C THR A 121 -2.27 0.35 16.21
N THR A 122 -3.05 1.44 16.21
CA THR A 122 -3.51 2.10 14.99
C THR A 122 -2.35 2.56 14.12
N VAL A 123 -1.38 3.29 14.68
CA VAL A 123 -0.20 3.77 13.92
C VAL A 123 0.61 2.61 13.35
N SER A 124 0.77 1.52 14.10
CA SER A 124 1.42 0.30 13.64
C SER A 124 0.71 -0.29 12.41
N ILE A 125 -0.61 -0.48 12.49
CA ILE A 125 -1.41 -1.04 11.40
C ILE A 125 -1.43 -0.10 10.19
N GLU A 126 -1.60 1.20 10.38
CA GLU A 126 -1.56 2.20 9.29
C GLU A 126 -0.20 2.28 8.61
N SER A 127 0.88 1.98 9.33
CA SER A 127 2.23 1.88 8.75
C SER A 127 2.42 0.56 8.00
N GLY A 128 1.85 -0.54 8.50
CA GLY A 128 1.95 -1.86 7.88
C GLY A 128 1.05 -2.03 6.65
N ILE A 129 -0.17 -1.48 6.67
CA ILE A 129 -1.06 -1.48 5.51
C ILE A 129 -0.62 -0.37 4.56
N GLN A 130 -0.15 -0.76 3.38
CA GLN A 130 0.26 0.19 2.35
C GLN A 130 -0.74 0.23 1.19
N ASN A 131 -0.72 1.31 0.42
CA ASN A 131 -1.53 1.42 -0.79
C ASN A 131 -0.86 0.67 -1.95
N ALA A 132 -1.14 -0.63 -2.05
CA ALA A 132 -0.58 -1.48 -3.09
C ALA A 132 -0.96 -1.03 -4.51
N THR A 133 -2.15 -0.43 -4.72
CA THR A 133 -2.55 0.09 -6.03
C THR A 133 -1.61 1.17 -6.52
N VAL A 134 -1.28 2.14 -5.67
CA VAL A 134 -0.33 3.19 -6.03
C VAL A 134 1.03 2.58 -6.37
N GLY A 135 1.52 1.62 -5.59
CA GLY A 135 2.77 0.91 -5.88
C GLY A 135 2.75 0.19 -7.24
N ILE A 136 1.66 -0.53 -7.56
CA ILE A 136 1.47 -1.21 -8.85
C ILE A 136 1.47 -0.19 -10.00
N THR A 137 0.71 0.89 -9.87
CA THR A 137 0.61 1.94 -10.89
C THR A 137 1.95 2.65 -11.11
N VAL A 138 2.67 3.00 -10.03
CA VAL A 138 4.00 3.61 -10.11
C VAL A 138 4.98 2.70 -10.85
N GLY A 139 5.04 1.41 -10.49
CA GLY A 139 5.90 0.45 -11.16
C GLY A 139 5.61 0.36 -12.66
N GLY A 140 4.33 0.35 -13.03
CA GLY A 140 3.88 0.34 -14.43
C GLY A 140 4.24 1.61 -15.21
N LEU A 141 4.20 2.78 -14.56
CA LEU A 141 4.55 4.05 -15.19
C LEU A 141 6.05 4.23 -15.39
N ILE A 142 6.87 3.67 -14.50
CA ILE A 142 8.33 3.79 -14.57
C ILE A 142 8.90 2.85 -15.63
N LEU A 143 8.41 1.61 -15.67
CA LEU A 143 8.88 0.61 -16.62
C LEU A 143 7.68 -0.08 -17.26
N ALA A 144 7.17 0.50 -18.34
CA ALA A 144 6.08 -0.10 -19.08
C ALA A 144 6.51 -1.44 -19.68
N SER A 145 5.67 -2.47 -19.54
CA SER A 145 5.94 -3.78 -20.13
C SER A 145 5.83 -3.72 -21.66
N PRO A 146 6.81 -4.25 -22.43
CA PRO A 146 6.75 -4.27 -23.89
C PRO A 146 5.55 -5.06 -24.45
N SER A 147 5.01 -6.01 -23.68
CA SER A 147 3.89 -6.87 -24.07
C SER A 147 2.52 -6.30 -23.67
N GLY A 148 2.47 -5.11 -23.08
CA GLY A 148 1.23 -4.44 -22.64
C GLY A 148 0.68 -4.92 -21.28
N GLY A 149 1.43 -5.76 -20.56
CA GLY A 149 1.12 -6.16 -19.18
C GLY A 149 1.58 -5.14 -18.12
N LEU A 150 1.38 -5.47 -16.85
CA LEU A 150 1.99 -4.71 -15.74
C LEU A 150 3.50 -4.99 -15.65
N SER A 151 4.23 -4.02 -15.11
CA SER A 151 5.70 -4.08 -15.03
C SER A 151 6.19 -5.10 -14.02
N THR A 152 7.41 -5.61 -14.21
CA THR A 152 8.17 -6.30 -13.16
C THR A 152 8.29 -5.45 -11.89
N LEU A 153 8.36 -4.12 -12.01
CA LEU A 153 8.38 -3.20 -10.84
C LEU A 153 7.04 -3.13 -10.10
N SER A 154 5.94 -3.57 -10.73
CA SER A 154 4.62 -3.66 -10.10
C SER A 154 4.47 -4.93 -9.25
N LEU A 155 5.25 -5.99 -9.53
CA LEU A 155 5.13 -7.29 -8.88
C LEU A 155 5.30 -7.23 -7.35
N PRO A 156 6.35 -6.59 -6.78
CA PRO A 156 6.50 -6.51 -5.32
C PRO A 156 5.30 -5.85 -4.63
N SER A 157 4.70 -4.83 -5.27
CA SER A 157 3.51 -4.16 -4.74
C SER A 157 2.27 -5.07 -4.80
N GLY A 158 2.11 -5.86 -5.86
CA GLY A 158 1.05 -6.87 -5.97
C GLY A 158 1.16 -7.95 -4.89
N VAL A 159 2.37 -8.50 -4.70
CA VAL A 159 2.64 -9.51 -3.66
C VAL A 159 2.42 -8.93 -2.26
N TYR A 160 2.92 -7.71 -1.99
CA TYR A 160 2.70 -7.02 -0.72
C TYR A 160 1.21 -6.81 -0.45
N GLY A 161 0.45 -6.38 -1.46
CA GLY A 161 -1.00 -6.15 -1.35
C GLY A 161 -1.79 -7.37 -0.88
N VAL A 162 -1.30 -8.59 -1.15
CA VAL A 162 -1.88 -9.83 -0.63
C VAL A 162 -1.29 -10.18 0.75
N LEU A 163 0.04 -10.23 0.86
CA LEU A 163 0.71 -10.72 2.04
C LEU A 163 0.53 -9.83 3.27
N MET A 164 0.35 -8.52 3.10
CA MET A 164 0.14 -7.61 4.22
C MET A 164 -1.06 -8.01 5.08
N TYR A 165 -2.16 -8.50 4.48
CA TYR A 165 -3.32 -8.95 5.26
C TYR A 165 -3.02 -10.22 6.06
N ILE A 166 -2.24 -11.14 5.49
CA ILE A 166 -1.85 -12.40 6.15
C ILE A 166 -0.94 -12.12 7.34
N VAL A 167 0.00 -11.16 7.21
CA VAL A 167 0.94 -10.81 8.27
C VAL A 167 0.29 -9.97 9.36
N ILE A 168 -0.60 -9.04 9.00
CA ILE A 168 -1.23 -8.10 9.93
C ILE A 168 -2.36 -8.76 10.72
N ALA A 169 -3.09 -9.72 10.16
CA ALA A 169 -4.22 -10.35 10.85
C ALA A 169 -3.85 -11.04 12.19
N PRO A 170 -2.76 -11.83 12.29
CA PRO A 170 -2.30 -12.37 13.58
C PRO A 170 -1.92 -11.29 14.59
N PHE A 171 -1.24 -10.23 14.14
CA PHE A 171 -0.87 -9.10 14.98
C PHE A 171 -2.11 -8.39 15.52
N LEU A 172 -3.08 -8.10 14.66
CA LEU A 172 -4.36 -7.49 15.02
C LEU A 172 -5.12 -8.35 16.05
N TYR A 173 -5.21 -9.67 15.80
CA TYR A 173 -5.86 -10.60 16.73
C TYR A 173 -5.23 -10.56 18.12
N TYR A 174 -3.89 -10.63 18.20
CA TYR A 174 -3.15 -10.54 19.46
C TYR A 174 -3.40 -9.22 20.21
N ARG A 175 -3.49 -8.11 19.50
CA ARG A 175 -3.72 -6.78 20.11
C ARG A 175 -5.15 -6.63 20.62
N ILE A 176 -6.14 -7.18 19.91
CA ILE A 176 -7.54 -7.18 20.36
C ILE A 176 -7.70 -8.05 21.62
N SER A 177 -7.15 -9.27 21.63
CA SER A 177 -7.25 -10.16 22.81
C SER A 177 -6.58 -9.56 24.05
N SER A 178 -5.41 -8.93 23.87
CA SER A 178 -4.67 -8.30 24.98
C SER A 178 -5.37 -7.05 25.55
N SER A 179 -6.28 -6.43 24.80
CA SER A 179 -7.02 -5.24 25.26
C SER A 179 -8.29 -5.59 26.04
N GLY A 180 -8.92 -6.73 25.72
CA GLY A 180 -10.09 -7.24 26.45
C GLY A 180 -9.76 -7.77 27.85
N ASP A 181 -8.55 -8.29 28.05
CA ASP A 181 -8.10 -8.79 29.36
C ASP A 181 -7.85 -7.64 30.37
N SER A 182 -7.41 -6.46 29.90
CA SER A 182 -7.21 -5.28 30.76
C SER A 182 -8.49 -4.61 31.22
N GLU A 183 -9.59 -4.73 30.45
CA GLU A 183 -10.87 -4.10 30.78
C GLU A 183 -11.68 -4.93 31.80
N ASN A 184 -11.42 -6.24 31.88
CA ASN A 184 -12.04 -7.16 32.84
C ASN A 184 -11.31 -7.23 34.20
N SER A 185 -10.07 -6.73 34.31
CA SER A 185 -9.31 -6.72 35.58
C SER A 185 -9.57 -5.48 36.46
N ASP A 186 -10.23 -4.47 35.91
CA ASP A 186 -10.54 -3.19 36.58
C ASP A 186 -12.01 -3.11 37.07
N ASN A 187 -12.80 -4.17 36.92
CA ASN A 187 -14.17 -4.34 37.44
C ASN A 187 -14.22 -5.35 38.60
#